data_AF-A0A382BB92-F1
#
_entry.id   AF-A0A382BB92-F1
#
_cell.length_a   1.000
_cell.length_b   1.000
_cell.length_c   1.000
_cell.angle_alpha   90.00
_cell.angle_beta   90.00
_cell.angle_gamma   90.00
#
_symmetry.space_group_name_H-M   'P 1'
#
loop_
_entity.id
_entity.type
_entity.pdbx_description
1 polymer ?
#
loop_
_entity_poly.entity_id
_entity_poly.type
_entity_poly.pdbx_seq_one_letter_code
_entity_poly.pdbx_strand_id
1 'polypeptide(L)' 'MKRLLPVPMGFALLLLSSTEAWSLPPCPGSYDKTTWTDCVGKTILETGTPPDNIGDEYEGEFQNGKPHGEGTLRGIKNSK' A
#
# COMPACT_ATOMS: atom_id res chain seq x y z
N MET A 1 54.43 9.30 7.11
CA MET A 1 53.39 9.67 8.08
C MET A 1 52.02 9.68 7.39
N LYS A 2 51.28 8.57 7.43
CA LYS A 2 49.87 8.49 6.98
C LYS A 2 49.03 8.29 8.25
N ARG A 3 48.23 9.28 8.61
CA ARG A 3 47.33 9.21 9.77
C ARG A 3 46.10 8.41 9.33
N LEU A 4 46.05 7.14 9.72
CA LEU A 4 44.85 6.32 9.57
C LEU A 4 43.82 6.86 10.56
N LEU A 5 42.84 7.59 10.04
CA LEU A 5 41.68 8.02 10.81
C LEU A 5 40.86 6.76 11.15
N PRO A 6 40.52 6.52 12.43
CA PRO A 6 39.64 5.41 12.78
C PRO A 6 38.25 5.73 12.24
N VAL A 7 37.83 5.03 11.19
CA VAL A 7 36.45 5.04 10.73
C VAL A 7 35.59 4.63 11.93
N PRO A 8 34.64 5.46 12.40
CA PRO A 8 33.85 5.12 13.57
C PRO A 8 32.93 3.95 13.19
N MET A 9 33.31 2.74 13.62
CA MET A 9 32.53 1.51 13.48
C MET A 9 31.09 1.62 14.03
N GLY A 10 30.76 2.68 14.77
CA GLY A 10 29.41 2.98 15.24
C GLY A 10 28.45 3.49 14.15
N PHE A 11 28.93 4.06 13.04
CA PHE A 11 28.03 4.58 11.99
C PHE A 11 27.51 3.49 11.03
N ALA A 12 28.20 2.35 10.97
CA ALA A 12 27.80 1.20 10.14
C ALA A 12 26.60 0.43 10.69
N LEU A 13 26.33 0.52 12.00
CA LEU A 13 25.22 -0.19 12.67
C LEU A 13 23.86 0.48 12.47
N LEU A 14 23.81 1.75 12.05
CA LEU A 14 22.56 2.49 11.81
C LEU A 14 21.96 2.22 10.42
N LEU A 15 22.70 1.60 9.50
CA LEU A 15 22.25 1.30 8.13
C LEU A 15 21.61 -0.09 7.99
N LEU A 16 21.51 -0.86 9.09
CA LEU A 16 20.94 -2.21 9.13
C LEU A 16 19.48 -2.24 9.63
N SER A 17 18.85 -1.07 9.81
CA SER A 17 17.38 -1.04 9.95
C SER A 17 16.78 -1.31 8.58
N SER A 18 16.79 -2.58 8.18
CA SER A 18 16.00 -3.11 7.08
C SER A 18 14.58 -2.65 7.33
N THR A 19 14.10 -1.68 6.53
CA THR A 19 12.69 -1.30 6.56
C THR A 19 11.93 -2.57 6.21
N GLU A 20 11.28 -3.16 7.19
CA GLU A 20 10.46 -4.35 6.98
C GLU A 20 9.37 -3.95 5.99
N ALA A 21 9.48 -4.42 4.74
CA ALA A 21 8.45 -4.24 3.74
C ALA A 21 7.35 -5.26 4.07
N TRP A 22 6.45 -4.89 4.96
CA TRP A 22 5.26 -5.67 5.29
C TRP A 22 4.33 -5.66 4.07
N SER A 23 4.56 -6.57 3.13
CA SER A 23 3.62 -6.77 2.02
C SER A 23 2.41 -7.52 2.56
N LEU A 24 1.24 -6.88 2.52
CA LEU A 24 -0.02 -7.52 2.87
C LEU A 24 -0.33 -8.68 1.91
N PRO A 25 -1.03 -9.74 2.36
CA PRO A 25 -1.48 -10.84 1.50
C PRO A 25 -2.58 -10.38 0.52
N PRO A 26 -2.86 -11.14 -0.55
CA PRO A 26 -3.98 -10.85 -1.44
C PRO A 26 -5.33 -11.01 -0.73
N CYS A 27 -6.30 -10.16 -1.05
CA CYS A 27 -7.66 -10.27 -0.52
C CYS A 27 -8.38 -11.54 -1.05
N PRO A 28 -9.23 -12.19 -0.23
CA PRO A 28 -9.89 -13.43 -0.60
C PRO A 28 -11.09 -13.21 -1.53
N GLY A 29 -11.16 -13.99 -2.61
CA GLY A 29 -12.34 -14.06 -3.48
C GLY A 29 -12.75 -12.74 -4.12
N SER A 30 -14.06 -12.53 -4.29
CA SER A 30 -14.63 -11.26 -4.72
C SER A 30 -14.71 -10.26 -3.56
N TYR A 31 -14.84 -8.97 -3.88
CA TYR A 31 -14.97 -7.92 -2.88
C TYR A 31 -16.07 -8.22 -1.86
N ASP A 32 -15.65 -8.36 -0.61
CA ASP A 32 -16.54 -8.53 0.54
C ASP A 32 -16.05 -7.66 1.68
N LYS A 33 -16.92 -6.74 2.11
CA LYS A 33 -16.62 -5.74 3.14
C LYS A 33 -16.19 -6.36 4.48
N THR A 34 -16.59 -7.59 4.76
CA THR A 34 -16.32 -8.28 6.04
C THR A 34 -15.02 -9.06 6.02
N THR A 35 -14.57 -9.55 4.85
CA THR A 35 -13.37 -10.40 4.74
C THR A 35 -12.17 -9.65 4.18
N TRP A 36 -12.37 -8.52 3.51
CA TRP A 36 -11.30 -7.70 2.95
C TRP A 36 -10.75 -6.74 4.01
N THR A 37 -9.91 -7.25 4.91
CA THR A 37 -9.14 -6.46 5.88
C THR A 37 -7.70 -6.91 5.91
N ASP A 38 -6.79 -5.94 6.03
CA ASP A 38 -5.34 -6.13 6.10
C ASP A 38 -4.83 -6.99 4.91
N CYS A 39 -5.30 -6.63 3.71
CA CYS A 39 -5.00 -7.31 2.45
C CYS A 39 -4.89 -6.34 1.27
N VAL A 40 -4.27 -6.77 0.17
CA VAL A 40 -4.20 -6.02 -1.09
C VAL A 40 -5.16 -6.65 -2.10
N GLY A 41 -6.00 -5.82 -2.71
CA GLY A 41 -7.03 -6.29 -3.63
C GLY A 41 -7.37 -5.26 -4.70
N LYS A 42 -8.28 -5.65 -5.59
CA LYS A 42 -8.76 -4.81 -6.67
C LYS A 42 -10.28 -4.90 -6.75
N THR A 43 -10.95 -3.75 -6.73
CA THR A 43 -12.41 -3.67 -6.79
C THR A 43 -12.86 -2.46 -7.60
N ILE A 44 -14.10 -2.53 -8.11
CA ILE A 44 -14.79 -1.35 -8.64
C ILE A 44 -15.51 -0.68 -7.47
N LEU A 45 -15.34 0.62 -7.33
CA LEU A 45 -15.97 1.38 -6.26
C LEU A 45 -17.46 1.55 -6.55
N GLU A 46 -18.30 0.66 -6.02
CA GLU A 46 -19.75 0.70 -6.25
C GLU A 46 -20.45 1.83 -5.49
N THR A 47 -19.90 2.27 -4.36
CA THR A 47 -20.41 3.40 -3.56
C THR A 47 -19.25 4.24 -3.03
N GLY A 48 -19.31 5.55 -3.24
CA GLY A 48 -18.19 6.45 -3.02
C GLY A 48 -17.97 6.78 -1.54
N THR A 49 -16.71 6.75 -1.13
CA THR A 49 -16.22 7.61 -0.03
C THR A 49 -16.02 9.00 -0.63
N PRO A 50 -16.43 10.09 0.00
CA PRO A 50 -16.27 11.43 -0.56
C PRO A 50 -14.79 11.70 -0.95
N PRO A 51 -14.48 12.19 -2.16
CA PRO A 51 -15.37 12.59 -3.25
C PRO A 51 -15.59 11.42 -4.24
N ASP A 52 -16.81 10.89 -4.25
CA ASP A 52 -17.55 10.12 -5.25
C ASP A 52 -16.80 9.65 -6.52
N ASN A 53 -15.85 8.73 -6.39
CA ASN A 53 -15.22 8.01 -7.51
C ASN A 53 -16.01 6.73 -7.88
N ILE A 54 -17.35 6.84 -7.92
CA ILE A 54 -18.21 5.67 -8.17
C ILE A 54 -17.97 5.13 -9.59
N GLY A 55 -17.73 3.83 -9.68
CA GLY A 55 -17.39 3.12 -10.91
C GLY A 55 -15.90 3.07 -11.21
N ASP A 56 -15.07 3.85 -10.51
CA ASP A 56 -13.63 3.77 -10.69
C ASP A 56 -13.06 2.47 -10.12
N GLU A 57 -11.98 2.02 -10.73
CA GLU A 57 -11.25 0.85 -10.25
C GLU A 57 -10.21 1.28 -9.22
N TYR A 58 -10.26 0.66 -8.04
CA TYR A 58 -9.25 0.80 -7.02
C TYR A 58 -8.45 -0.50 -6.89
N GLU A 59 -7.13 -0.38 -6.93
CA GLU A 59 -6.19 -1.46 -6.67
C GLU A 59 -5.22 -1.02 -5.58
N GLY A 60 -5.26 -1.67 -4.41
CA GLY A 60 -4.51 -1.22 -3.25
C GLY A 60 -4.86 -1.97 -1.97
N GLU A 61 -4.42 -1.43 -0.84
CA GLU A 61 -4.65 -2.02 0.47
C GLU A 61 -6.08 -1.78 0.95
N PHE A 62 -6.60 -2.75 1.69
CA PHE A 62 -7.93 -2.72 2.30
C PHE A 62 -7.83 -2.95 3.79
N GLN A 63 -8.62 -2.19 4.55
CA GLN A 63 -8.82 -2.41 5.97
C GLN A 63 -10.30 -2.24 6.30
N ASN A 64 -10.89 -3.22 7.00
CA ASN A 64 -12.33 -3.23 7.34
C ASN A 64 -13.25 -3.03 6.12
N GLY A 65 -12.89 -3.61 4.98
CA GLY A 65 -13.65 -3.52 3.73
C GLY A 65 -13.61 -2.16 3.06
N LYS A 66 -12.63 -1.31 3.38
CA LYS A 66 -12.46 0.01 2.77
C LYS A 66 -11.04 0.17 2.24
N PRO A 67 -10.85 0.92 1.14
CA PRO A 67 -9.54 1.40 0.72
C PRO A 67 -8.77 2.00 1.92
N HIS A 68 -7.54 1.57 2.10
CA HIS A 68 -6.64 2.01 3.16
C HIS A 68 -5.21 2.07 2.61
N GLY A 69 -4.30 2.74 3.32
CA GLY A 69 -2.88 2.71 2.98
C GLY A 69 -2.55 3.13 1.54
N GLU A 70 -1.69 2.36 0.88
CA GLU A 70 -1.25 2.62 -0.50
C GLU A 70 -2.22 2.00 -1.53
N GLY A 71 -2.49 2.75 -2.61
CA GLY A 71 -3.28 2.23 -3.71
C GLY A 71 -3.36 3.18 -4.89
N THR A 72 -3.85 2.65 -6.01
CA THR A 72 -4.06 3.38 -7.26
C THR A 72 -5.54 3.43 -7.60
N LEU A 73 -6.05 4.64 -7.84
CA LEU A 73 -7.38 4.86 -8.42
C LEU A 73 -7.26 5.03 -9.93
N ARG A 74 -7.99 4.23 -10.69
CA ARG A 74 -8.10 4.30 -12.16
C ARG A 74 -9.51 4.73 -12.51
N GLY A 75 -9.61 5.99 -12.94
CA GLY A 75 -10.86 6.56 -13.42
C GLY A 75 -11.40 5.80 -14.63
N ILE A 76 -12.64 5.32 -14.58
CA ILE A 76 -13.34 4.92 -15.80
C ILE A 76 -13.71 6.21 -16.54
N LYS A 77 -12.78 6.70 -17.36
CA LYS A 77 -13.13 7.71 -18.35
C LYS A 77 -14.11 7.06 -19.31
N ASN A 78 -15.39 7.40 -19.19
CA ASN A 78 -16.35 7.24 -20.27
C ASN A 78 -15.80 8.05 -21.45
N SER A 79 -14.95 7.41 -22.25
CA SER A 79 -14.47 7.95 -23.50
C SER A 79 -15.60 7.79 -24.50
N LYS A 80 -16.39 8.86 -24.59
CA LYS A 80 -17.37 9.20 -25.65
C LYS A 80 -18.82 8.85 -25.37
#